data_AF-A0A9W5QHQ4-F1
#
_entry.id   AF-A0A9W5QHQ4-F1
#
_cell.length_a   1.000
_cell.length_b   1.000
_cell.length_c   1.000
_cell.angle_alpha   90.00
_cell.angle_beta   90.00
_cell.angle_gamma   90.00
#
_symmetry.space_group_name_H-M   'P 1'
#
loop_
_entity.id
_entity.type
_entity.pdbx_description
1 polymer ?
#
loop_
_entity_poly.entity_id
_entity_poly.type
_entity_poly.pdbx_seq_one_letter_code
_entity_poly.pdbx_strand_id
1 'polypeptide(L)'
;MRTHIEIMVNIVNESYSNALGISSTHHTEHDVKSFLKEIGSTIELFLKEAVYKSRRNRENFFELIDGLEELGVSSKSIHTLHQLRTSYNKAKHNPGTHITIMEAIRILTDVRLVLSEIKDLDIGVVNERKHEEYERVVWITGWDHFTTSDTEISIIVPYEHDGTMAYIPTLDFFNIHWEGWDKIIERFSSTNKLFMGQTYFPSSTYEYISGMEDFIEAGVYTGDYRDLLIEISKHVDPIKEGALLPDLQRKNNISAMFYAVIYASCDAICEGKWSRSLEEMEKSVYRILEYRYAAPLDSPYLLKIVPEVVKGLKNLKASPASFIKGPKFLPKEKYKLLEKQAYINLKEMKILVTNEGELIVGM
;
A
#
# COMPACT_ATOMS: atom_id res chain seq x y z
N MET A 1 -6.69 11.21 -6.75
CA MET A 1 -7.20 10.11 -5.91
C MET A 1 -8.50 9.63 -6.54
N ARG A 2 -8.59 8.34 -6.86
CA ARG A 2 -9.77 7.78 -7.52
C ARG A 2 -10.91 7.69 -6.51
N THR A 3 -12.12 7.92 -6.97
CA THR A 3 -13.31 7.63 -6.15
C THR A 3 -13.55 6.13 -6.05
N HIS A 4 -14.36 5.70 -5.09
CA HIS A 4 -14.74 4.28 -5.00
C HIS A 4 -15.28 3.74 -6.34
N ILE A 5 -16.11 4.52 -7.04
CA ILE A 5 -16.67 4.13 -8.33
C ILE A 5 -15.63 4.15 -9.46
N GLU A 6 -14.68 5.07 -9.46
CA GLU A 6 -13.60 5.09 -10.46
C GLU A 6 -12.68 3.88 -10.34
N ILE A 7 -12.41 3.40 -9.12
CA ILE A 7 -11.68 2.14 -8.90
C ILE A 7 -12.47 0.97 -9.48
N MET A 8 -13.75 0.86 -9.15
CA MET A 8 -14.62 -0.21 -9.64
C MET A 8 -14.73 -0.21 -11.17
N VAL A 9 -14.91 0.96 -11.79
CA VAL A 9 -14.94 1.11 -13.26
C VAL A 9 -13.62 0.66 -13.89
N ASN A 10 -12.48 0.98 -13.30
CA ASN A 10 -11.18 0.54 -13.82
C ASN A 10 -11.04 -0.98 -13.73
N ILE A 11 -11.43 -1.61 -12.62
CA ILE A 11 -11.40 -3.07 -12.47
C ILE A 11 -12.26 -3.74 -13.56
N VAL A 12 -13.49 -3.26 -13.80
CA VAL A 12 -14.35 -3.81 -14.86
C VAL A 12 -13.75 -3.56 -16.25
N ASN A 13 -13.15 -2.40 -16.49
CA ASN A 13 -12.50 -2.10 -17.77
C ASN A 13 -11.29 -3.03 -18.02
N GLU A 14 -10.48 -3.28 -17.01
CA GLU A 14 -9.34 -4.21 -17.09
C GLU A 14 -9.82 -5.64 -17.38
N SER A 15 -10.82 -6.15 -16.65
CA SER A 15 -11.41 -7.46 -16.95
C SER A 15 -12.03 -7.52 -18.34
N TYR A 16 -12.69 -6.46 -18.81
CA TYR A 16 -13.23 -6.36 -20.17
C TYR A 16 -12.12 -6.41 -21.24
N SER A 17 -11.05 -5.64 -21.06
CA SER A 17 -9.89 -5.64 -21.96
C SER A 17 -9.20 -7.00 -21.99
N ASN A 18 -9.07 -7.67 -20.84
CA ASN A 18 -8.52 -9.02 -20.76
C ASN A 18 -9.42 -10.05 -21.48
N ALA A 19 -10.74 -9.96 -21.28
CA ALA A 19 -11.71 -10.81 -21.97
C ALA A 19 -11.65 -10.62 -23.50
N LEU A 20 -11.55 -9.38 -23.98
CA LEU A 20 -11.32 -9.10 -25.40
C LEU A 20 -9.99 -9.68 -25.89
N GLY A 21 -8.91 -9.54 -25.11
CA GLY A 21 -7.60 -10.09 -25.46
C GLY A 21 -7.66 -11.59 -25.71
N ILE A 22 -8.19 -12.36 -24.74
CA ILE A 22 -8.25 -13.81 -24.86
C ILE A 22 -9.29 -14.31 -25.87
N SER A 23 -10.28 -13.47 -26.25
CA SER A 23 -11.24 -13.82 -27.30
C SER A 23 -10.58 -14.07 -28.65
N SER A 24 -9.38 -13.51 -28.86
CA SER A 24 -8.58 -13.67 -30.08
C SER A 24 -7.57 -14.82 -30.00
N THR A 25 -7.49 -15.54 -28.88
CA THR A 25 -6.55 -16.63 -28.64
C THR A 25 -7.26 -17.90 -28.16
N HIS A 26 -6.52 -19.00 -28.04
CA HIS A 26 -7.00 -20.16 -27.29
C HIS A 26 -7.24 -19.75 -25.84
N HIS A 27 -8.40 -20.14 -25.31
CA HIS A 27 -8.80 -19.92 -23.92
C HIS A 27 -9.60 -21.12 -23.44
N THR A 28 -9.61 -21.31 -22.13
CA THR A 28 -10.37 -22.34 -21.46
C THR A 28 -11.65 -21.77 -20.86
N GLU A 29 -12.60 -22.63 -20.52
CA GLU A 29 -13.79 -22.23 -19.77
C GLU A 29 -13.43 -21.66 -18.38
N HIS A 30 -12.32 -22.12 -17.79
CA HIS A 30 -11.81 -21.57 -16.54
C HIS A 30 -11.40 -20.11 -16.69
N ASP A 31 -10.74 -19.75 -17.80
CA ASP A 31 -10.32 -18.37 -18.08
C ASP A 31 -11.51 -17.42 -18.24
N VAL A 32 -12.62 -17.90 -18.83
CA VAL A 32 -13.86 -17.11 -18.94
C VAL A 32 -14.55 -16.97 -17.58
N LYS A 33 -14.61 -18.06 -16.81
CA LYS A 33 -15.26 -18.08 -15.49
C LYS A 33 -14.52 -17.20 -14.47
N SER A 34 -13.20 -17.06 -14.56
CA SER A 34 -12.41 -16.25 -13.62
C SER A 34 -12.83 -14.78 -13.64
N PHE A 35 -13.04 -14.19 -14.82
CA PHE A 35 -13.50 -12.80 -14.94
C PHE A 35 -14.82 -12.55 -14.21
N LEU A 36 -15.80 -13.42 -14.40
CA LEU A 36 -17.12 -13.27 -13.79
C LEU A 36 -17.09 -13.51 -12.28
N LYS A 37 -16.23 -14.41 -11.79
CA LYS A 37 -15.98 -14.63 -10.35
C LYS A 37 -15.40 -13.39 -9.68
N GLU A 38 -14.37 -12.84 -10.30
CA GLU A 38 -13.66 -11.66 -9.80
C GLU A 38 -14.58 -10.44 -9.79
N ILE A 39 -15.23 -10.13 -10.91
CA ILE A 39 -16.13 -8.98 -11.02
C ILE A 39 -17.36 -9.13 -10.13
N GLY A 40 -17.99 -10.31 -10.07
CA GLY A 40 -19.13 -10.55 -9.19
C GLY A 40 -18.79 -10.31 -7.72
N SER A 41 -17.68 -10.87 -7.24
CA SER A 41 -17.24 -10.70 -5.85
C SER A 41 -16.85 -9.25 -5.54
N THR A 42 -16.19 -8.58 -6.50
CA THR A 42 -15.73 -7.20 -6.32
C THR A 42 -16.88 -6.21 -6.31
N ILE A 43 -17.89 -6.41 -7.18
CA ILE A 43 -19.11 -5.59 -7.17
C ILE A 43 -19.90 -5.80 -5.88
N GLU A 44 -20.04 -7.04 -5.39
CA GLU A 44 -20.70 -7.29 -4.11
C GLU A 44 -20.03 -6.50 -2.97
N LEU A 45 -18.69 -6.53 -2.91
CA LEU A 45 -17.93 -5.78 -1.91
C LEU A 45 -18.08 -4.27 -2.10
N PHE A 46 -18.02 -3.77 -3.33
CA PHE A 46 -18.25 -2.37 -3.65
C PHE A 46 -19.64 -1.88 -3.21
N LEU A 47 -20.69 -2.68 -3.42
CA LEU A 47 -22.03 -2.36 -2.93
C LEU A 47 -22.04 -2.27 -1.39
N LYS A 48 -21.45 -3.25 -0.70
CA LYS A 48 -21.35 -3.27 0.76
C LYS A 48 -20.61 -2.05 1.31
N GLU A 49 -19.41 -1.78 0.79
CA GLU A 49 -18.53 -0.72 1.29
C GLU A 49 -18.99 0.68 0.87
N ALA A 50 -19.18 0.91 -0.44
CA ALA A 50 -19.32 2.25 -0.99
C ALA A 50 -20.79 2.68 -1.14
N VAL A 51 -21.67 1.80 -1.59
CA VAL A 51 -23.09 2.14 -1.78
C VAL A 51 -23.81 2.17 -0.43
N TYR A 52 -23.69 1.09 0.36
CA TYR A 52 -24.40 0.93 1.62
C TYR A 52 -23.60 1.34 2.86
N LYS A 53 -22.35 1.80 2.73
CA LYS A 53 -21.51 2.28 3.84
C LYS A 53 -21.41 1.26 4.99
N SER A 54 -21.23 0.00 4.63
CA SER A 54 -21.18 -1.15 5.54
C SER A 54 -22.45 -1.46 6.35
N ARG A 55 -23.56 -0.72 6.16
CA ARG A 55 -24.82 -0.93 6.88
C ARG A 55 -25.49 -2.27 6.52
N ARG A 56 -25.23 -2.78 5.32
CA ARG A 56 -25.79 -4.03 4.78
C ARG A 56 -24.73 -5.14 4.60
N ASN A 57 -23.65 -5.13 5.39
CA ASN A 57 -22.54 -6.08 5.23
C ASN A 57 -22.93 -7.57 5.35
N ARG A 58 -24.01 -7.87 6.07
CA ARG A 58 -24.51 -9.25 6.27
C ARG A 58 -25.40 -9.74 5.12
N GLU A 59 -25.89 -8.82 4.29
CA GLU A 59 -26.75 -9.16 3.16
C GLU A 59 -25.93 -9.82 2.04
N ASN A 60 -26.60 -10.68 1.29
CA ASN A 60 -26.01 -11.39 0.16
C ASN A 60 -26.16 -10.59 -1.14
N PHE A 61 -25.49 -11.02 -2.22
CA PHE A 61 -25.47 -10.27 -3.47
C PHE A 61 -26.87 -10.06 -4.10
N PHE A 62 -27.82 -10.97 -3.90
CA PHE A 62 -29.21 -10.78 -4.36
C PHE A 62 -29.83 -9.56 -3.68
N GLU A 63 -29.80 -9.54 -2.35
CA GLU A 63 -30.43 -8.51 -1.51
C GLU A 63 -29.83 -7.13 -1.76
N LEU A 64 -28.51 -7.08 -1.95
CA LEU A 64 -27.79 -5.85 -2.25
C LEU A 64 -28.17 -5.25 -3.60
N ILE A 65 -28.46 -6.08 -4.61
CA ILE A 65 -28.88 -5.62 -5.94
C ILE A 65 -30.32 -5.09 -5.88
N ASP A 66 -31.23 -5.82 -5.23
CA ASP A 66 -32.64 -5.39 -5.11
C ASP A 66 -32.77 -4.09 -4.33
N GLY A 67 -31.96 -3.91 -3.27
CA GLY A 67 -31.93 -2.66 -2.51
C GLY A 67 -31.53 -1.42 -3.30
N LEU A 68 -30.97 -1.56 -4.51
CA LEU A 68 -30.62 -0.41 -5.35
C LEU A 68 -31.86 0.29 -5.93
N GLU A 69 -33.00 -0.40 -6.01
CA GLU A 69 -34.27 0.20 -6.47
C GLU A 69 -34.70 1.34 -5.54
N GLU A 70 -34.57 1.13 -4.23
CA GLU A 70 -34.87 2.12 -3.19
C GLU A 70 -33.92 3.33 -3.25
N LEU A 71 -32.77 3.16 -3.90
CA LEU A 71 -31.74 4.19 -4.09
C LEU A 71 -31.84 4.87 -5.47
N GLY A 72 -32.89 4.57 -6.24
CA GLY A 72 -33.21 5.24 -7.50
C GLY A 72 -32.50 4.65 -8.73
N VAL A 73 -31.83 3.49 -8.61
CA VAL A 73 -31.25 2.79 -9.76
C VAL A 73 -32.35 2.18 -10.62
N SER A 74 -32.24 2.33 -11.94
CA SER A 74 -33.22 1.86 -12.89
C SER A 74 -33.40 0.33 -12.84
N SER A 75 -34.64 -0.14 -13.04
CA SER A 75 -34.94 -1.57 -13.10
C SER A 75 -34.16 -2.30 -14.20
N LYS A 76 -33.75 -1.58 -15.26
CA LYS A 76 -32.85 -2.10 -16.30
C LYS A 76 -31.47 -2.44 -15.73
N SER A 77 -30.89 -1.53 -14.95
CA SER A 77 -29.58 -1.73 -14.32
C SER A 77 -29.61 -2.79 -13.22
N ILE A 78 -30.70 -2.86 -12.45
CA ILE A 78 -30.96 -3.94 -11.50
C ILE A 78 -31.00 -5.29 -12.22
N HIS A 79 -31.74 -5.38 -13.33
CA HIS A 79 -31.79 -6.59 -14.15
C HIS A 79 -30.40 -6.99 -14.67
N THR A 80 -29.60 -6.03 -15.14
CA THR A 80 -28.22 -6.27 -15.58
C THR A 80 -27.34 -6.83 -14.45
N LEU A 81 -27.42 -6.27 -13.24
CA LEU A 81 -26.68 -6.81 -12.09
C LEU A 81 -27.14 -8.22 -11.70
N HIS A 82 -28.43 -8.53 -11.83
CA HIS A 82 -28.94 -9.89 -11.64
C HIS A 82 -28.44 -10.87 -12.70
N GLN A 83 -28.24 -10.43 -13.95
CA GLN A 83 -27.57 -11.23 -14.98
C GLN A 83 -26.12 -11.53 -14.58
N LEU A 84 -25.36 -10.52 -14.15
CA LEU A 84 -24.01 -10.70 -13.61
C LEU A 84 -24.00 -11.70 -12.45
N ARG A 85 -24.86 -11.51 -11.43
CA ARG A 85 -24.96 -12.40 -10.27
C ARG A 85 -25.26 -13.84 -10.68
N THR A 86 -26.16 -14.03 -11.63
CA THR A 86 -26.51 -15.37 -12.14
C THR A 86 -25.30 -16.03 -12.80
N SER A 87 -24.55 -15.31 -13.62
CA SER A 87 -23.35 -15.82 -14.28
C SER A 87 -22.19 -16.04 -13.30
N TYR A 88 -22.03 -15.16 -12.31
CA TYR A 88 -21.12 -15.32 -11.16
C TYR A 88 -21.42 -16.63 -10.40
N ASN A 89 -22.68 -16.87 -10.04
CA ASN A 89 -23.08 -18.08 -9.31
C ASN A 89 -22.86 -19.35 -10.15
N LYS A 90 -23.18 -19.32 -11.44
CA LYS A 90 -22.87 -20.42 -12.38
C LYS A 90 -21.37 -20.70 -12.43
N ALA A 91 -20.54 -19.65 -12.56
CA ALA A 91 -19.10 -19.78 -12.59
C ALA A 91 -18.53 -20.37 -11.29
N LYS A 92 -19.09 -20.01 -10.13
CA LYS A 92 -18.64 -20.44 -8.79
C LYS A 92 -19.06 -21.85 -8.42
N HIS A 93 -20.31 -22.23 -8.68
CA HIS A 93 -20.90 -23.44 -8.10
C HIS A 93 -21.16 -24.58 -9.09
N ASN A 94 -21.13 -24.30 -10.40
CA ASN A 94 -21.47 -25.30 -11.43
C ASN A 94 -20.27 -25.57 -12.37
N PRO A 95 -19.51 -26.65 -12.12
CA PRO A 95 -18.37 -27.03 -12.96
C PRO A 95 -18.76 -27.26 -14.43
N GLY A 96 -19.96 -27.81 -14.69
CA GLY A 96 -20.42 -28.16 -16.03
C GLY A 96 -21.18 -27.08 -16.80
N THR A 97 -21.41 -25.88 -16.24
CA THR A 97 -22.04 -24.79 -17.00
C THR A 97 -21.04 -24.08 -17.88
N HIS A 98 -21.23 -24.23 -19.19
CA HIS A 98 -20.49 -23.49 -20.20
C HIS A 98 -20.94 -22.02 -20.24
N ILE A 99 -19.98 -21.10 -20.14
CA ILE A 99 -20.19 -19.66 -20.34
C ILE A 99 -19.26 -19.25 -21.48
N THR A 100 -19.82 -18.64 -22.53
CA THR A 100 -19.03 -18.24 -23.69
C THR A 100 -18.27 -16.94 -23.40
N ILE A 101 -17.11 -16.74 -24.04
CA ILE A 101 -16.37 -15.47 -23.93
C ILE A 101 -17.19 -14.27 -24.40
N MET A 102 -18.04 -14.45 -25.43
CA MET A 102 -18.95 -13.41 -25.92
C MET A 102 -20.01 -13.02 -24.88
N GLU A 103 -20.53 -14.00 -24.14
CA GLU A 103 -21.47 -13.73 -23.04
C GLU A 103 -20.79 -12.95 -21.91
N ALA A 104 -19.56 -13.32 -21.53
CA ALA A 104 -18.78 -12.60 -20.53
C ALA A 104 -18.50 -11.15 -20.97
N ILE A 105 -18.06 -10.93 -22.22
CA ILE A 105 -17.84 -9.59 -22.79
C ILE A 105 -19.11 -8.74 -22.75
N ARG A 106 -20.27 -9.32 -23.12
CA ARG A 106 -21.55 -8.62 -23.07
C ARG A 106 -21.90 -8.20 -21.64
N ILE A 107 -21.81 -9.12 -20.68
CA ILE A 107 -22.10 -8.84 -19.27
C ILE A 107 -21.19 -7.72 -18.74
N LEU A 108 -19.88 -7.80 -19.02
CA LEU A 108 -18.93 -6.76 -18.60
C LEU A 108 -19.24 -5.40 -19.23
N THR A 109 -19.67 -5.38 -20.49
CA THR A 109 -20.11 -4.15 -21.18
C THR A 109 -21.32 -3.54 -20.49
N ASP A 110 -22.34 -4.36 -20.21
CA ASP A 110 -23.58 -3.91 -19.59
C ASP A 110 -23.33 -3.40 -18.16
N VAL A 111 -22.46 -4.07 -17.40
CA VAL A 111 -22.06 -3.67 -16.05
C VAL A 111 -21.39 -2.29 -16.03
N ARG A 112 -20.59 -1.94 -17.04
CA ARG A 112 -19.98 -0.61 -17.13
C ARG A 112 -21.03 0.50 -17.21
N LEU A 113 -22.15 0.26 -17.91
CA LEU A 113 -23.26 1.21 -18.00
C LEU A 113 -23.94 1.37 -16.64
N VAL A 114 -24.13 0.27 -15.89
CA VAL A 114 -24.69 0.31 -14.54
C VAL A 114 -23.79 1.14 -13.60
N LEU A 115 -22.47 0.93 -13.66
CA LEU A 115 -21.54 1.71 -12.83
C LEU A 115 -21.57 3.21 -13.17
N SER A 116 -21.80 3.58 -14.43
CA SER A 116 -22.02 4.97 -14.82
C SER A 116 -23.30 5.54 -14.20
N GLU A 117 -24.39 4.78 -14.20
CA GLU A 117 -25.64 5.23 -13.57
C GLU A 117 -25.48 5.39 -12.04
N ILE A 118 -24.83 4.43 -11.36
CA ILE A 118 -24.54 4.53 -9.93
C ILE A 118 -23.66 5.75 -9.62
N LYS A 119 -22.70 6.06 -10.50
CA LYS A 119 -21.88 7.27 -10.41
C LYS A 119 -22.72 8.54 -10.45
N ASP A 120 -23.61 8.62 -11.44
CA ASP A 120 -24.42 9.82 -11.71
C ASP A 120 -25.48 10.06 -10.62
N LEU A 121 -25.97 8.99 -9.99
CA LEU A 121 -26.90 9.06 -8.85
C LEU A 121 -26.23 9.45 -7.52
N ASP A 122 -24.90 9.49 -7.47
CA ASP A 122 -24.11 9.85 -6.27
C ASP A 122 -24.53 9.10 -4.99
N ILE A 123 -24.77 7.80 -5.13
CA ILE A 123 -25.30 6.97 -4.05
C ILE A 123 -24.22 6.69 -3.01
N GLY A 124 -24.53 6.82 -1.71
CA GLY A 124 -23.62 6.38 -0.67
C GLY A 124 -22.37 7.25 -0.57
N VAL A 125 -21.19 6.64 -0.73
CA VAL A 125 -19.86 7.30 -0.80
C VAL A 125 -19.16 7.00 -2.14
N VAL A 126 -19.92 6.64 -3.17
CA VAL A 126 -19.34 6.14 -4.44
C VAL A 126 -18.44 7.16 -5.13
N ASN A 127 -18.76 8.46 -5.01
CA ASN A 127 -17.92 9.57 -5.52
C ASN A 127 -16.97 10.15 -4.46
N GLU A 128 -16.97 9.64 -3.24
CA GLU A 128 -15.93 10.00 -2.28
C GLU A 128 -14.60 9.34 -2.69
N ARG A 129 -13.51 10.02 -2.38
CA ARG A 129 -12.18 9.56 -2.75
C ARG A 129 -11.77 8.41 -1.82
N LYS A 130 -11.38 7.25 -2.40
CA LYS A 130 -10.86 6.13 -1.61
C LYS A 130 -9.36 6.32 -1.37
N HIS A 131 -8.97 6.34 -0.10
CA HIS A 131 -7.57 6.18 0.28
C HIS A 131 -7.22 4.70 0.12
N GLU A 132 -6.49 4.37 -0.95
CA GLU A 132 -5.87 3.06 -1.07
C GLU A 132 -4.62 3.05 -0.19
N GLU A 133 -4.67 2.28 0.89
CA GLU A 133 -3.54 2.03 1.78
C GLU A 133 -2.64 0.94 1.18
N TYR A 134 -1.33 1.09 1.31
CA TYR A 134 -0.37 0.06 0.93
C TYR A 134 0.10 -0.69 2.16
N GLU A 135 -0.17 -1.99 2.18
CA GLU A 135 0.36 -2.84 3.24
C GLU A 135 1.71 -3.43 2.84
N ARG A 136 2.60 -3.50 3.82
CA ARG A 136 3.87 -4.22 3.74
C ARG A 136 3.98 -5.15 4.93
N VAL A 137 4.53 -6.33 4.71
CA VAL A 137 4.99 -7.21 5.78
C VAL A 137 6.47 -6.98 6.01
N VAL A 138 6.82 -6.67 7.25
CA VAL A 138 8.21 -6.56 7.72
C VAL A 138 8.34 -7.28 9.05
N TRP A 139 9.56 -7.67 9.38
CA TRP A 139 9.87 -8.15 10.71
C TRP A 139 10.46 -7.01 11.53
N ILE A 140 10.12 -6.98 12.81
CA ILE A 140 10.74 -6.10 13.79
C ILE A 140 11.45 -6.96 14.82
N THR A 141 12.67 -6.58 15.18
CA THR A 141 13.48 -7.29 16.18
C THR A 141 14.05 -6.27 17.15
N GLY A 142 13.95 -6.54 18.43
CA GLY A 142 14.53 -5.71 19.49
C GLY A 142 15.80 -6.33 20.04
N TRP A 143 16.78 -5.49 20.34
CA TRP A 143 17.92 -5.81 21.21
C TRP A 143 18.04 -4.75 22.30
N ASP A 144 18.15 -5.16 23.57
CA ASP A 144 18.22 -4.24 24.70
C ASP A 144 19.66 -4.09 25.18
N HIS A 145 20.25 -2.92 24.92
CA HIS A 145 21.62 -2.62 25.28
C HIS A 145 21.65 -2.14 26.74
N PHE A 146 21.77 -3.08 27.68
CA PHE A 146 21.68 -2.80 29.12
C PHE A 146 22.63 -1.68 29.60
N THR A 147 23.79 -1.54 28.96
CA THR A 147 24.81 -0.53 29.31
C THR A 147 24.41 0.90 28.95
N THR A 148 23.51 1.07 27.97
CA THR A 148 23.06 2.36 27.44
C THR A 148 21.57 2.61 27.68
N SER A 149 20.85 1.63 28.25
CA SER A 149 19.42 1.69 28.61
C SER A 149 18.53 2.09 27.43
N ASP A 150 18.85 1.57 26.26
CA ASP A 150 18.13 1.77 25.01
C ASP A 150 17.88 0.44 24.32
N THR A 151 16.84 0.43 23.50
CA THR A 151 16.48 -0.72 22.68
C THR A 151 16.76 -0.36 21.24
N GLU A 152 17.61 -1.15 20.60
CA GLU A 152 17.77 -1.14 19.15
C GLU A 152 16.63 -1.92 18.52
N ILE A 153 15.90 -1.29 17.62
CA ILE A 153 14.89 -1.93 16.78
C ILE A 153 15.44 -2.02 15.38
N SER A 154 15.63 -3.22 14.84
CA SER A 154 15.80 -3.40 13.39
C SER A 154 14.48 -3.74 12.72
N ILE A 155 14.28 -3.15 11.55
CA ILE A 155 13.19 -3.48 10.64
C ILE A 155 13.77 -4.27 9.49
N ILE A 156 13.32 -5.51 9.34
CA ILE A 156 13.94 -6.51 8.48
C ILE A 156 12.98 -6.92 7.36
N VAL A 157 13.51 -7.11 6.16
CA VAL A 157 12.77 -7.76 5.06
C VAL A 157 12.61 -9.23 5.40
N PRO A 158 11.39 -9.81 5.36
CA PRO A 158 11.21 -11.24 5.58
C PRO A 158 12.10 -12.06 4.64
N TYR A 159 12.85 -13.01 5.21
CA TYR A 159 13.79 -13.86 4.51
C TYR A 159 13.84 -15.24 5.17
N GLU A 160 14.39 -16.24 4.49
CA GLU A 160 14.66 -17.53 5.11
C GLU A 160 16.17 -17.69 5.27
N HIS A 161 16.62 -17.85 6.52
CA HIS A 161 18.02 -18.12 6.81
C HIS A 161 18.35 -19.56 6.42
N ASP A 162 19.32 -19.70 5.51
CA ASP A 162 19.75 -20.98 4.93
C ASP A 162 21.07 -21.51 5.54
N GLY A 163 21.56 -20.87 6.61
CA GLY A 163 22.84 -21.20 7.25
C GLY A 163 24.08 -20.67 6.54
N THR A 164 23.93 -20.00 5.39
CA THR A 164 25.05 -19.41 4.63
C THR A 164 25.06 -17.88 4.71
N MET A 165 23.90 -17.28 4.98
CA MET A 165 23.74 -15.84 4.99
C MET A 165 24.15 -15.24 6.34
N ALA A 166 25.35 -14.66 6.42
CA ALA A 166 25.86 -14.00 7.63
C ALA A 166 25.28 -12.59 7.89
N TYR A 167 24.34 -12.13 7.06
CA TYR A 167 23.81 -10.76 7.10
C TYR A 167 22.29 -10.75 7.21
N ILE A 168 21.75 -9.90 8.08
CA ILE A 168 20.31 -9.67 8.24
C ILE A 168 19.90 -8.55 7.27
N PRO A 169 18.91 -8.76 6.36
CA PRO A 169 18.48 -7.76 5.40
C PRO A 169 17.64 -6.65 6.06
N THR A 170 18.30 -5.79 6.83
CA THR A 170 17.71 -4.65 7.54
C THR A 170 17.40 -3.51 6.56
N LEU A 171 16.15 -3.03 6.60
CA LEU A 171 15.65 -1.88 5.84
C LEU A 171 15.96 -0.56 6.54
N ASP A 172 15.74 -0.54 7.84
CA ASP A 172 15.88 0.62 8.72
C ASP A 172 16.12 0.11 10.15
N PHE A 173 16.68 0.95 11.00
CA PHE A 173 16.84 0.65 12.41
C PHE A 173 16.71 1.92 13.24
N PHE A 174 16.37 1.77 14.51
CA PHE A 174 16.15 2.88 15.43
C PHE A 174 16.68 2.52 16.82
N ASN A 175 17.34 3.48 17.46
CA ASN A 175 17.66 3.38 18.88
C ASN A 175 16.65 4.21 19.66
N ILE A 176 15.85 3.51 20.48
CA ILE A 176 14.75 4.12 21.23
C ILE A 176 14.99 3.99 22.73
N HIS A 177 14.30 4.82 23.51
CA HIS A 177 14.22 4.58 24.94
C HIS A 177 13.52 3.22 25.20
N TRP A 178 14.03 2.42 26.14
CA TRP A 178 13.58 1.04 26.39
C TRP A 178 12.05 0.93 26.61
N GLU A 179 11.43 1.87 27.33
CA GLU A 179 9.96 1.91 27.51
C GLU A 179 9.17 2.04 26.21
N GLY A 180 9.79 2.50 25.13
CA GLY A 180 9.13 2.64 23.82
C GLY A 180 8.82 1.29 23.19
N TRP A 181 9.61 0.25 23.48
CA TRP A 181 9.41 -1.09 22.92
C TRP A 181 8.02 -1.65 23.24
N ASP A 182 7.67 -1.68 24.53
CA ASP A 182 6.38 -2.17 24.99
C ASP A 182 5.21 -1.31 24.47
N LYS A 183 5.41 0.02 24.36
CA LYS A 183 4.41 0.95 23.82
C LYS A 183 4.13 0.71 22.34
N ILE A 184 5.17 0.42 21.54
CA ILE A 184 5.04 0.05 20.12
C ILE A 184 4.30 -1.28 19.99
N ILE A 185 4.64 -2.28 20.82
CA ILE A 185 3.96 -3.58 20.83
C ILE A 185 2.47 -3.40 21.16
N GLU A 186 2.15 -2.74 22.27
CA GLU A 186 0.78 -2.49 22.70
C GLU A 186 -0.04 -1.79 21.60
N ARG A 187 0.54 -0.76 20.99
CA ARG A 187 -0.11 0.01 19.92
C ARG A 187 -0.55 -0.88 18.76
N PHE A 188 0.33 -1.72 18.24
CA PHE A 188 0.03 -2.48 17.01
C PHE A 188 -0.62 -3.84 17.26
N SER A 189 -0.38 -4.47 18.41
CA SER A 189 -1.09 -5.70 18.81
C SER A 189 -2.57 -5.42 19.03
N SER A 190 -2.93 -4.25 19.57
CA SER A 190 -4.35 -3.85 19.73
C SER A 190 -5.12 -3.73 18.41
N THR A 191 -4.41 -3.53 17.29
CA THR A 191 -4.99 -3.40 15.95
C THR A 191 -4.79 -4.63 15.06
N ASN A 192 -4.30 -5.76 15.62
CA ASN A 192 -3.91 -6.95 14.85
C ASN A 192 -2.92 -6.66 13.71
N LYS A 193 -2.05 -5.66 13.89
CA LYS A 193 -1.02 -5.27 12.92
C LYS A 193 0.37 -5.81 13.28
N LEU A 194 0.55 -6.30 14.52
CA LEU A 194 1.82 -6.84 15.00
C LEU A 194 1.60 -8.14 15.77
N PHE A 195 2.37 -9.16 15.38
CA PHE A 195 2.33 -10.50 15.94
C PHE A 195 3.71 -10.89 16.46
N MET A 196 3.87 -10.93 17.79
CA MET A 196 5.15 -11.20 18.45
C MET A 196 5.39 -12.71 18.64
N GLY A 197 6.65 -13.11 18.63
CA GLY A 197 7.10 -14.44 19.03
C GLY A 197 7.42 -15.39 17.88
N GLN A 198 8.14 -16.45 18.23
CA GLN A 198 8.71 -17.46 17.33
C GLN A 198 7.74 -18.07 16.32
N THR A 199 6.46 -18.22 16.67
CA THR A 199 5.47 -18.91 15.83
C THR A 199 5.20 -18.23 14.49
N TYR A 200 5.59 -16.97 14.34
CA TYR A 200 5.37 -16.18 13.12
C TYR A 200 6.58 -16.14 12.18
N PHE A 201 7.65 -16.87 12.50
CA PHE A 201 8.91 -16.88 11.75
C PHE A 201 9.27 -18.30 11.28
N PRO A 202 10.05 -18.44 10.18
CA PRO A 202 10.75 -19.68 9.88
C PRO A 202 11.69 -20.05 11.04
N SER A 203 11.67 -21.30 11.48
CA SER A 203 12.41 -21.75 12.67
C SER A 203 13.89 -21.40 12.61
N SER A 204 14.56 -21.69 11.48
CA SER A 204 16.00 -21.40 11.29
C SER A 204 16.33 -19.92 11.43
N THR A 205 15.39 -19.05 11.07
CA THR A 205 15.62 -17.61 11.05
C THR A 205 15.42 -17.02 12.44
N TYR A 206 14.38 -17.45 13.14
CA TYR A 206 14.19 -17.05 14.53
C TYR A 206 15.31 -17.57 15.42
N GLU A 207 15.74 -18.82 15.27
CA GLU A 207 16.87 -19.40 16.01
C GLU A 207 18.15 -18.61 15.79
N TYR A 208 18.43 -18.19 14.55
CA TYR A 208 19.58 -17.35 14.24
C TYR A 208 19.51 -15.98 14.94
N ILE A 209 18.38 -15.27 14.81
CA ILE A 209 18.19 -13.93 15.38
C ILE A 209 18.20 -13.97 16.91
N SER A 210 17.46 -14.91 17.50
CA SER A 210 17.37 -15.08 18.95
C SER A 210 18.65 -15.60 19.60
N GLY A 211 19.56 -16.17 18.81
CA GLY A 211 20.91 -16.54 19.25
C GLY A 211 21.89 -15.37 19.34
N MET A 212 21.50 -14.17 18.88
CA MET A 212 22.32 -12.97 19.01
C MET A 212 22.30 -12.43 20.44
N GLU A 213 23.41 -11.85 20.89
CA GLU A 213 23.51 -11.21 22.21
C GLU A 213 22.49 -10.07 22.34
N ASP A 214 21.99 -9.85 23.56
CA ASP A 214 21.02 -8.80 23.90
C ASP A 214 19.65 -8.86 23.21
N PHE A 215 19.35 -9.95 22.48
CA PHE A 215 18.04 -10.15 21.86
C PHE A 215 16.93 -10.18 22.92
N ILE A 216 15.89 -9.40 22.70
CA ILE A 216 14.70 -9.40 23.57
C ILE A 216 13.54 -10.19 22.95
N GLU A 217 13.10 -9.81 21.75
CA GLU A 217 11.95 -10.43 21.07
C GLU A 217 11.88 -9.99 19.60
N ALA A 218 11.18 -10.77 18.78
CA ALA A 218 10.89 -10.47 17.39
C ALA A 218 9.38 -10.52 17.11
N GLY A 219 8.93 -9.75 16.11
CA GLY A 219 7.54 -9.77 15.66
C GLY A 219 7.38 -9.52 14.17
N VAL A 220 6.23 -9.92 13.65
CA VAL A 220 5.82 -9.69 12.27
C VAL A 220 4.81 -8.55 12.24
N TYR A 221 5.17 -7.44 11.60
CA TYR A 221 4.29 -6.32 11.34
C TYR A 221 3.63 -6.46 9.96
N THR A 222 2.34 -6.15 9.87
CA THR A 222 1.58 -6.03 8.64
C THR A 222 0.74 -4.75 8.66
N GLY A 223 0.93 -3.89 7.65
CA GLY A 223 0.21 -2.62 7.53
C GLY A 223 1.00 -1.58 6.74
N ASP A 224 0.56 -0.32 6.79
CA ASP A 224 1.35 0.77 6.19
C ASP A 224 2.68 0.89 6.94
N TYR A 225 3.78 0.77 6.20
CA TYR A 225 5.13 0.90 6.75
C TYR A 225 5.39 2.31 7.29
N ARG A 226 4.71 3.34 6.74
CA ARG A 226 4.75 4.70 7.26
C ARG A 226 4.27 4.78 8.72
N ASP A 227 3.16 4.11 9.04
CA ASP A 227 2.59 4.10 10.39
C ASP A 227 3.59 3.53 11.41
N LEU A 228 4.28 2.45 11.03
CA LEU A 228 5.31 1.83 11.86
C LEU A 228 6.47 2.80 12.11
N LEU A 229 7.02 3.42 11.06
CA LEU A 229 8.13 4.37 11.19
C LEU A 229 7.76 5.56 12.07
N ILE A 230 6.56 6.13 11.90
CA ILE A 230 6.09 7.26 12.70
C ILE A 230 5.93 6.86 14.17
N GLU A 231 5.41 5.67 14.46
CA GLU A 231 5.26 5.22 15.85
C GLU A 231 6.61 5.02 16.52
N ILE A 232 7.54 4.31 15.87
CA ILE A 232 8.90 4.10 16.41
C ILE A 232 9.61 5.43 16.65
N SER A 233 9.49 6.36 15.70
CA SER A 233 10.16 7.67 15.75
C SER A 233 9.80 8.51 16.97
N LYS A 234 8.62 8.31 17.58
CA LYS A 234 8.21 9.02 18.82
C LYS A 234 9.06 8.65 20.03
N HIS A 235 9.76 7.52 19.98
CA HIS A 235 10.52 6.95 21.09
C HIS A 235 12.03 7.07 20.91
N VAL A 236 12.49 7.62 19.77
CA VAL A 236 13.91 7.83 19.48
C VAL A 236 14.48 8.88 20.43
N ASP A 237 15.67 8.59 20.96
CA ASP A 237 16.46 9.54 21.76
C ASP A 237 17.61 10.12 20.90
N PRO A 238 17.51 11.38 20.44
CA PRO A 238 18.53 11.99 19.59
C PRO A 238 19.91 12.10 20.25
N ILE A 239 19.97 12.18 21.58
CA ILE A 239 21.23 12.28 22.32
C ILE A 239 21.96 10.94 22.26
N LYS A 240 21.24 9.84 22.51
CA LYS A 240 21.81 8.50 22.43
C LYS A 240 22.20 8.14 21.01
N GLU A 241 21.32 8.39 20.05
CA GLU A 241 21.59 8.18 18.63
C GLU A 241 22.88 8.90 18.19
N GLY A 242 23.11 10.13 18.65
CA GLY A 242 24.32 10.90 18.37
C GLY A 242 25.60 10.37 19.05
N ALA A 243 25.47 9.56 20.10
CA ALA A 243 26.58 9.00 20.87
C ALA A 243 27.07 7.64 20.34
N LEU A 244 26.31 6.99 19.46
CA LEU A 244 26.67 5.71 18.87
C LEU A 244 27.89 5.81 17.96
N LEU A 245 28.56 4.68 17.73
CA LEU A 245 29.60 4.58 16.71
C LEU A 245 29.03 4.95 15.33
N PRO A 246 29.81 5.57 14.43
CA PRO A 246 29.29 6.05 13.14
C PRO A 246 28.51 4.98 12.35
N ASP A 247 28.99 3.75 12.27
CA ASP A 247 28.33 2.69 11.49
C ASP A 247 27.00 2.20 12.11
N LEU A 248 26.76 2.52 13.39
CA LEU A 248 25.53 2.23 14.13
C LEU A 248 24.59 3.44 14.17
N GLN A 249 24.98 4.59 13.62
CA GLN A 249 24.10 5.75 13.52
C GLN A 249 23.21 5.62 12.29
N ARG A 250 21.90 5.71 12.47
CA ARG A 250 20.89 5.68 11.43
C ARG A 250 21.14 6.73 10.35
N LYS A 251 21.72 7.88 10.72
CA LYS A 251 22.11 8.94 9.78
C LYS A 251 23.09 8.49 8.70
N ASN A 252 23.83 7.41 8.96
CA ASN A 252 24.79 6.81 8.05
C ASN A 252 24.22 5.59 7.28
N ASN A 253 22.93 5.28 7.43
CA ASN A 253 22.24 4.27 6.63
C ASN A 253 21.50 4.91 5.45
N ILE A 254 22.02 4.71 4.23
CA ILE A 254 21.44 5.28 3.01
C ILE A 254 20.00 4.81 2.77
N SER A 255 19.69 3.55 3.05
CA SER A 255 18.35 2.98 2.85
C SER A 255 17.35 3.66 3.77
N ALA A 256 17.64 3.68 5.07
CA ALA A 256 16.81 4.36 6.09
C ALA A 256 16.50 5.80 5.71
N MET A 257 17.55 6.57 5.37
CA MET A 257 17.42 7.97 4.98
C MET A 257 16.63 8.12 3.68
N PHE A 258 16.84 7.25 2.70
CA PHE A 258 16.07 7.26 1.46
C PHE A 258 14.57 7.02 1.72
N TYR A 259 14.20 5.96 2.45
CA TYR A 259 12.80 5.68 2.79
C TYR A 259 12.15 6.86 3.52
N ALA A 260 12.83 7.42 4.53
CA ALA A 260 12.35 8.58 5.28
C ALA A 260 12.09 9.78 4.35
N VAL A 261 12.98 10.07 3.39
CA VAL A 261 12.80 11.19 2.43
C VAL A 261 11.59 10.98 1.55
N ILE A 262 11.37 9.75 1.05
CA ILE A 262 10.22 9.49 0.17
C ILE A 262 8.90 9.66 0.92
N TYR A 263 8.80 9.10 2.13
CA TYR A 263 7.60 9.28 2.95
C TYR A 263 7.37 10.74 3.35
N ALA A 264 8.42 11.44 3.79
CA ALA A 264 8.34 12.86 4.14
C ALA A 264 7.96 13.75 2.94
N SER A 265 8.42 13.41 1.73
CA SER A 265 8.04 14.11 0.51
C SER A 265 6.56 13.93 0.17
N CYS A 266 6.04 12.70 0.27
CA CYS A 266 4.61 12.45 0.11
C CYS A 266 3.77 13.23 1.14
N ASP A 267 4.19 13.23 2.41
CA ASP A 267 3.51 13.95 3.48
C ASP A 267 3.50 15.46 3.24
N ALA A 268 4.63 16.03 2.80
CA ALA A 268 4.72 17.45 2.46
C ALA A 268 3.73 17.83 1.36
N ILE A 269 3.57 16.98 0.34
CA ILE A 269 2.60 17.17 -0.75
C ILE A 269 1.16 17.10 -0.20
N CYS A 270 0.84 16.06 0.55
CA CYS A 270 -0.50 15.83 1.08
C CYS A 270 -0.95 16.91 2.08
N GLU A 271 -0.02 17.56 2.77
CA GLU A 271 -0.31 18.68 3.68
C GLU A 271 -0.41 20.05 2.99
N GLY A 272 -0.35 20.09 1.65
CA GLY A 272 -0.36 21.34 0.91
C GLY A 272 0.87 22.21 1.17
N LYS A 273 1.96 21.62 1.67
CA LYS A 273 3.25 22.30 1.91
C LYS A 273 4.16 22.25 0.69
N TRP A 274 3.68 21.70 -0.43
CA TRP A 274 4.37 21.74 -1.72
C TRP A 274 4.20 23.11 -2.36
N SER A 275 5.14 24.02 -2.08
CA SER A 275 5.06 25.41 -2.56
C SER A 275 5.48 25.55 -4.03
N ARG A 276 5.73 26.76 -4.53
CA ARG A 276 6.38 26.97 -5.85
C ARG A 276 7.90 27.10 -5.76
N SER A 277 8.43 27.35 -4.56
CA SER A 277 9.85 27.55 -4.31
C SER A 277 10.50 26.24 -3.90
N LEU A 278 11.59 25.87 -4.57
CA LEU A 278 12.37 24.67 -4.23
C LEU A 278 12.85 24.75 -2.77
N GLU A 279 13.32 25.91 -2.32
CA GLU A 279 13.84 26.09 -0.97
C GLU A 279 12.76 25.84 0.11
N GLU A 280 11.53 26.30 -0.14
CA GLU A 280 10.41 26.08 0.79
C GLU A 280 9.91 24.63 0.77
N MET A 281 9.91 23.99 -0.40
CA MET A 281 9.64 22.56 -0.52
C MET A 281 10.67 21.74 0.28
N GLU A 282 11.96 22.02 0.09
CA GLU A 282 13.05 21.35 0.83
C GLU A 282 12.91 21.56 2.33
N LYS A 283 12.71 22.81 2.80
CA LYS A 283 12.46 23.12 4.21
C LYS A 283 11.27 22.35 4.78
N SER A 284 10.20 22.20 3.99
CA SER A 284 9.02 21.44 4.41
C SER A 284 9.33 19.95 4.57
N VAL A 285 10.08 19.37 3.63
CA VAL A 285 10.52 17.97 3.71
C VAL A 285 11.45 17.75 4.90
N TYR A 286 12.47 18.60 5.10
CA TYR A 286 13.37 18.52 6.25
C TYR A 286 12.65 18.63 7.59
N ARG A 287 11.67 19.53 7.69
CA ARG A 287 10.85 19.63 8.89
C ARG A 287 10.16 18.30 9.16
N ILE A 288 9.47 17.72 8.16
CA ILE A 288 8.77 16.43 8.30
C ILE A 288 9.70 15.29 8.68
N LEU A 289 10.88 15.23 8.04
CA LEU A 289 11.94 14.26 8.37
C LEU A 289 12.31 14.30 9.85
N GLU A 290 12.54 15.49 10.40
CA GLU A 290 12.89 15.68 11.81
C GLU A 290 11.73 15.28 12.73
N TYR A 291 10.52 15.83 12.53
CA TYR A 291 9.47 15.70 13.54
C TYR A 291 8.63 14.41 13.44
N ARG A 292 8.57 13.73 12.29
CA ARG A 292 7.79 12.48 12.12
C ARG A 292 8.62 11.24 12.03
N TYR A 293 9.77 11.34 11.38
CA TYR A 293 10.58 10.19 11.01
C TYR A 293 11.88 10.12 11.81
N ALA A 294 12.08 11.02 12.79
CA ALA A 294 13.28 11.13 13.63
C ALA A 294 14.57 11.01 12.80
N ALA A 295 14.58 11.61 11.60
CA ALA A 295 15.70 11.51 10.68
C ALA A 295 16.75 12.58 11.04
N PRO A 296 18.03 12.21 11.32
CA PRO A 296 19.04 13.17 11.71
C PRO A 296 19.41 14.09 10.55
N LEU A 297 19.12 15.38 10.68
CA LEU A 297 19.23 16.37 9.59
C LEU A 297 20.68 16.63 9.14
N ASP A 298 21.67 16.24 9.94
CA ASP A 298 23.08 16.29 9.61
C ASP A 298 23.55 15.09 8.76
N SER A 299 22.64 14.16 8.41
CA SER A 299 22.95 13.03 7.53
C SER A 299 23.47 13.50 6.16
N PRO A 300 24.63 13.00 5.70
CA PRO A 300 25.13 13.32 4.36
C PRO A 300 24.21 12.80 3.25
N TYR A 301 23.40 11.77 3.52
CA TYR A 301 22.45 11.22 2.56
C TYR A 301 21.23 12.13 2.39
N LEU A 302 20.69 12.70 3.48
CA LEU A 302 19.55 13.61 3.39
C LEU A 302 19.93 14.87 2.59
N LEU A 303 21.12 15.43 2.83
CA LEU A 303 21.65 16.59 2.10
C LEU A 303 21.76 16.36 0.59
N LYS A 304 21.89 15.11 0.15
CA LYS A 304 21.93 14.73 -1.27
C LYS A 304 20.55 14.36 -1.83
N ILE A 305 19.78 13.57 -1.10
CA ILE A 305 18.54 12.96 -1.61
C ILE A 305 17.40 13.99 -1.62
N VAL A 306 17.26 14.82 -0.57
CA VAL A 306 16.16 15.79 -0.47
C VAL A 306 16.13 16.76 -1.65
N PRO A 307 17.24 17.44 -2.01
CA PRO A 307 17.21 18.38 -3.15
C PRO A 307 16.86 17.69 -4.47
N GLU A 308 17.37 16.49 -4.71
CA GLU A 308 17.12 15.77 -5.96
C GLU A 308 15.66 15.28 -6.07
N VAL A 309 15.09 14.75 -4.99
CA VAL A 309 13.67 14.35 -4.94
C VAL A 309 12.77 15.56 -5.14
N VAL A 310 13.00 16.65 -4.38
CA VAL A 310 12.21 17.88 -4.48
C VAL A 310 12.31 18.48 -5.89
N LYS A 311 13.52 18.56 -6.46
CA LYS A 311 13.74 19.05 -7.82
C LYS A 311 13.01 18.21 -8.87
N GLY A 312 13.07 16.88 -8.78
CA GLY A 312 12.38 16.01 -9.73
C GLY A 312 10.85 16.04 -9.59
N LEU A 313 10.35 16.31 -8.38
CA LEU A 313 8.92 16.47 -8.09
C LEU A 313 8.43 17.93 -8.19
N LYS A 314 9.28 18.88 -8.58
CA LYS A 314 8.90 20.31 -8.70
C LYS A 314 7.75 20.51 -9.69
N ASN A 315 7.75 19.76 -10.79
CA ASN A 315 6.81 19.91 -11.90
C ASN A 315 5.62 18.94 -11.80
N LEU A 316 5.24 18.54 -10.59
CA LEU A 316 3.98 17.83 -10.36
C LEU A 316 2.83 18.65 -10.98
N LYS A 317 1.95 17.98 -11.73
CA LYS A 317 0.73 18.61 -12.26
C LYS A 317 -0.14 19.11 -11.09
N ALA A 318 -1.00 20.10 -11.31
CA ALA A 318 -1.80 20.72 -10.24
C ALA A 318 -2.56 19.72 -9.35
N SER A 319 -3.11 18.65 -9.93
CA SER A 319 -3.77 17.58 -9.15
C SER A 319 -2.77 16.81 -8.27
N PRO A 320 -1.73 16.15 -8.79
CA PRO A 320 -0.67 15.54 -7.97
C PRO A 320 0.05 16.48 -6.99
N ALA A 321 0.18 17.77 -7.30
CA ALA A 321 0.80 18.76 -6.43
C ALA A 321 -0.06 19.11 -5.20
N SER A 322 -1.36 18.80 -5.25
CA SER A 322 -2.28 18.95 -4.10
C SER A 322 -2.41 17.68 -3.27
N PHE A 323 -2.02 16.54 -3.83
CA PHE A 323 -2.13 15.23 -3.18
C PHE A 323 -1.38 14.18 -4.01
N ILE A 324 -0.55 13.37 -3.35
CA ILE A 324 0.15 12.25 -3.96
C ILE A 324 -0.12 10.96 -3.17
N LYS A 325 -0.32 9.85 -3.87
CA LYS A 325 -0.50 8.53 -3.27
C LYS A 325 0.84 7.81 -3.18
N GLY A 326 1.05 7.00 -2.14
CA GLY A 326 2.26 6.20 -1.96
C GLY A 326 3.23 6.79 -0.94
N PRO A 327 4.49 6.33 -0.88
CA PRO A 327 5.14 5.48 -1.86
C PRO A 327 4.57 4.05 -1.96
N LYS A 328 4.47 3.56 -3.20
CA LYS A 328 4.27 2.14 -3.50
C LYS A 328 5.59 1.50 -3.88
N PHE A 329 6.06 0.52 -3.12
CA PHE A 329 7.29 -0.20 -3.44
C PHE A 329 6.99 -1.38 -4.35
N LEU A 330 7.68 -1.48 -5.48
CA LEU A 330 7.47 -2.54 -6.47
C LEU A 330 8.76 -3.30 -6.76
N PRO A 331 8.68 -4.62 -7.00
CA PRO A 331 9.78 -5.38 -7.57
C PRO A 331 10.20 -4.82 -8.92
N LYS A 332 11.48 -4.98 -9.26
CA LYS A 332 12.13 -4.50 -10.49
C LYS A 332 11.32 -4.79 -11.76
N GLU A 333 10.72 -5.97 -11.90
CA GLU A 333 9.95 -6.38 -13.07
C GLU A 333 8.69 -5.52 -13.22
N LYS A 334 7.92 -5.36 -12.13
CA LYS A 334 6.70 -4.54 -12.12
C LYS A 334 7.02 -3.06 -12.29
N TYR A 335 8.09 -2.59 -11.66
CA TYR A 335 8.56 -1.21 -11.81
C TYR A 335 8.88 -0.87 -13.28
N LYS A 336 9.64 -1.73 -13.96
CA LYS A 336 10.02 -1.54 -15.38
C LYS A 336 8.83 -1.43 -16.33
N LEU A 337 7.73 -2.13 -16.04
CA LEU A 337 6.51 -2.04 -16.85
C LEU A 337 5.89 -0.64 -16.79
N LEU A 338 6.03 0.05 -15.66
CA LEU A 338 5.43 1.36 -15.42
C LEU A 338 6.32 2.53 -15.85
N GLU A 339 7.61 2.31 -16.07
CA GLU A 339 8.56 3.36 -16.51
C GLU A 339 8.09 4.09 -17.78
N LYS A 340 7.46 3.37 -18.72
CA LYS A 340 6.98 3.94 -19.99
C LYS A 340 5.72 4.79 -19.84
N GLN A 341 4.99 4.63 -18.75
CA GLN A 341 3.70 5.28 -18.49
C GLN A 341 3.83 6.43 -17.47
N ALA A 342 4.96 6.51 -16.79
CA ALA A 342 5.26 7.56 -15.82
C ALA A 342 5.43 8.92 -16.50
N TYR A 343 4.87 9.97 -15.88
CA TYR A 343 5.06 11.34 -16.38
C TYR A 343 6.23 12.05 -15.69
N ILE A 344 6.61 11.61 -14.48
CA ILE A 344 7.90 11.94 -13.85
C ILE A 344 8.66 10.64 -13.64
N ASN A 345 9.94 10.64 -14.00
CA ASN A 345 10.82 9.50 -13.83
C ASN A 345 12.21 9.98 -13.34
N LEU A 346 12.49 9.78 -12.06
CA LEU A 346 13.80 9.96 -11.46
C LEU A 346 14.57 8.63 -11.53
N LYS A 347 15.17 8.34 -12.70
CA LYS A 347 15.81 7.05 -13.00
C LYS A 347 16.87 6.64 -11.98
N GLU A 348 17.75 7.56 -11.61
CA GLU A 348 18.86 7.30 -10.67
C GLU A 348 18.39 6.88 -9.28
N MET A 349 17.20 7.34 -8.87
CA MET A 349 16.61 6.99 -7.58
C MET A 349 15.52 5.92 -7.69
N LYS A 350 15.25 5.41 -8.89
CA LYS A 350 14.15 4.48 -9.18
C LYS A 350 12.79 4.98 -8.67
N ILE A 351 12.49 6.27 -8.84
CA ILE A 351 11.20 6.87 -8.45
C ILE A 351 10.42 7.25 -9.71
N LEU A 352 9.14 6.86 -9.76
CA LEU A 352 8.20 7.25 -10.80
C LEU A 352 7.00 7.94 -10.18
N VAL A 353 6.38 8.85 -10.94
CA VAL A 353 5.03 9.32 -10.66
C VAL A 353 4.12 9.03 -11.84
N THR A 354 3.02 8.32 -11.60
CA THR A 354 2.03 7.96 -12.63
C THR A 354 1.06 9.12 -12.87
N ASN A 355 0.40 9.17 -14.03
CA ASN A 355 -0.51 10.28 -14.37
C ASN A 355 -1.67 10.46 -13.37
N GLU A 356 -1.97 9.43 -12.58
CA GLU A 356 -2.98 9.40 -11.53
C GLU A 356 -2.51 10.01 -10.20
N GLY A 357 -1.23 10.41 -10.10
CA GLY A 357 -0.63 10.96 -8.88
C GLY A 357 -0.18 9.89 -7.89
N GLU A 358 0.29 8.73 -8.36
CA GLU A 358 0.87 7.68 -7.53
C GLU A 358 2.40 7.73 -7.62
N LEU A 359 3.07 7.85 -6.47
CA LEU A 359 4.52 7.77 -6.33
C LEU A 359 4.91 6.30 -6.14
N ILE A 360 5.78 5.81 -7.01
CA ILE A 360 6.23 4.44 -7.07
C ILE A 360 7.75 4.41 -6.90
N VAL A 361 8.23 3.47 -6.09
CA VAL A 361 9.65 3.23 -5.86
C VAL A 361 9.99 1.82 -6.31
N GLY A 362 11.00 1.68 -7.16
CA GLY A 362 11.52 0.37 -7.58
C GLY A 362 12.52 -0.17 -6.57
N MET A 363 12.31 -1.41 -6.12
CA MET A 363 13.28 -2.16 -5.29
C MET A 363 14.32 -2.84 -6.17
#